data_AF-A0A3D2AZD4-F1
#
_entry.id   AF-A0A3D2AZD4-F1
#
_cell.length_a   1.000
_cell.length_b   1.000
_cell.length_c   1.000
_cell.angle_alpha   90.00
_cell.angle_beta   90.00
_cell.angle_gamma   90.00
#
_symmetry.space_group_name_H-M   'P 1'
#
loop_
_entity.id
_entity.type
_entity.pdbx_description
1 polymer ?
#
loop_
_entity_poly.entity_id
_entity_poly.type
_entity_poly.pdbx_seq_one_letter_code
_entity_poly.pdbx_strand_id
1 'polypeptide(L)'
;RSHGATWVDFDLDGVLDLALTGAAEDGMHYLMENLLPRTSGHQSLQVRVLDAEGHATRPGTEVRVYTAGTDQLLGMRLVDTGSSYDAQSDLPLHFGLRNGNPVDVAVTVVGGGRRHTGMVANISPVMFSGSILSLRIDEFGRIVD
;
A
#
# COMPACT_ATOMS: atom_id res chain seq x y z
N ARG A 1 -8.61 -26.92 -2.50
CA ARG A 1 -9.22 -25.57 -2.69
C ARG A 1 -8.29 -24.56 -2.03
N SER A 2 -7.77 -23.56 -2.75
CA SER A 2 -7.08 -22.43 -2.11
C SER A 2 -8.13 -21.51 -1.48
N HIS A 3 -7.82 -20.97 -0.31
CA HIS A 3 -8.71 -20.02 0.40
C HIS A 3 -8.19 -18.59 0.32
N GLY A 4 -6.98 -18.37 -0.20
CA GLY A 4 -6.45 -17.03 -0.47
C GLY A 4 -5.26 -17.04 -1.42
N ALA A 5 -5.08 -15.92 -2.11
CA ALA A 5 -3.88 -15.56 -2.83
C ALA A 5 -3.69 -14.04 -2.66
N THR A 6 -2.49 -13.59 -2.34
CA THR A 6 -2.20 -12.17 -2.19
C THR A 6 -0.82 -11.83 -2.74
N TRP A 7 -0.71 -10.62 -3.30
CA TRP A 7 0.57 -10.02 -3.63
C TRP A 7 1.13 -9.33 -2.39
N VAL A 8 2.38 -9.57 -2.08
CA VAL A 8 3.08 -8.99 -0.93
C VAL A 8 4.55 -8.82 -1.29
N ASP A 9 5.18 -7.75 -0.82
CA ASP A 9 6.63 -7.58 -0.89
C ASP A 9 7.18 -8.05 0.46
N PHE A 10 7.50 -9.35 0.58
CA PHE A 10 7.72 -9.98 1.90
C PHE A 10 9.10 -9.67 2.47
N ASP A 11 10.08 -9.36 1.62
CA ASP A 11 11.46 -9.06 2.01
C ASP A 11 11.81 -7.56 1.86
N LEU A 12 10.81 -6.72 1.53
CA LEU A 12 10.87 -5.26 1.42
C LEU A 12 11.84 -4.77 0.34
N ASP A 13 12.05 -5.54 -0.72
CA ASP A 13 12.96 -5.18 -1.78
C ASP A 13 12.33 -4.34 -2.89
N GLY A 14 11.00 -4.16 -2.84
CA GLY A 14 10.23 -3.37 -3.79
C GLY A 14 9.74 -4.15 -5.00
N VAL A 15 9.97 -5.47 -5.10
CA VAL A 15 9.38 -6.33 -6.12
C VAL A 15 8.30 -7.22 -5.51
N LEU A 16 7.08 -7.15 -6.05
CA LEU A 16 5.96 -7.91 -5.48
C LEU A 16 6.13 -9.42 -5.69
N ASP A 17 5.99 -10.15 -4.60
CA ASP A 17 5.93 -11.60 -4.50
C ASP A 17 4.48 -12.10 -4.43
N LEU A 18 4.31 -13.42 -4.51
CA LEU A 18 3.00 -14.06 -4.44
C LEU A 18 2.94 -15.05 -3.27
N ALA A 19 1.99 -14.83 -2.36
CA ALA A 19 1.64 -15.76 -1.30
C ALA A 19 0.32 -16.49 -1.65
N LEU A 20 0.32 -17.81 -1.52
CA LEU A 20 -0.81 -18.69 -1.79
C LEU A 20 -1.16 -19.52 -0.55
N THR A 21 -2.44 -19.63 -0.22
CA THR A 21 -2.90 -20.40 0.94
C THR A 21 -3.94 -21.45 0.56
N GLY A 22 -3.71 -22.68 1.02
CA GLY A 22 -4.69 -23.77 1.05
C GLY A 22 -5.39 -23.85 2.40
N ALA A 23 -6.62 -24.36 2.44
CA ALA A 23 -7.28 -24.70 3.71
C ALA A 23 -7.85 -26.13 3.74
N ALA A 24 -7.33 -26.99 2.86
CA ALA A 24 -7.49 -28.42 3.04
C ALA A 24 -6.56 -28.91 4.16
N GLU A 25 -6.75 -30.11 4.67
CA GLU A 25 -5.86 -30.73 5.68
C GLU A 25 -4.43 -30.90 5.15
N ASP A 26 -4.29 -31.12 3.83
CA ASP A 26 -3.04 -31.10 3.06
C ASP A 26 -2.78 -29.75 2.36
N GLY A 27 -3.50 -28.71 2.77
CA GLY A 27 -3.40 -27.36 2.22
C GLY A 27 -2.01 -26.80 2.44
N MET A 28 -1.42 -26.25 1.37
CA MET A 28 -0.07 -25.70 1.41
C MET A 28 -0.10 -24.18 1.52
N HIS A 29 0.91 -23.63 2.19
CA HIS A 29 1.21 -22.20 2.20
C HIS A 29 2.49 -21.98 1.40
N TYR A 30 2.35 -21.54 0.15
CA TYR A 30 3.49 -21.28 -0.72
C TYR A 30 3.77 -19.78 -0.78
N LEU A 31 5.05 -19.44 -0.71
CA LEU A 31 5.58 -18.13 -1.03
C LEU A 31 6.43 -18.26 -2.29
N MET A 32 6.13 -17.44 -3.28
CA MET A 32 6.84 -17.39 -4.55
C MET A 32 7.54 -16.04 -4.65
N GLU A 33 8.84 -16.05 -4.41
CA GLU A 33 9.70 -14.86 -4.52
C GLU A 33 9.84 -14.42 -5.97
N ASN A 34 9.73 -13.11 -6.19
CA ASN A 34 9.98 -12.49 -7.47
C ASN A 34 11.48 -12.21 -7.64
N LEU A 35 12.11 -12.88 -8.60
CA LEU A 35 13.56 -12.80 -8.80
C LEU A 35 14.01 -11.65 -9.71
N LEU A 36 13.20 -10.60 -9.85
CA LEU A 36 13.67 -9.37 -10.49
C LEU A 36 14.85 -8.78 -9.69
N PRO A 37 15.81 -8.10 -10.33
CA PRO A 37 16.89 -7.46 -9.60
C PRO A 37 16.33 -6.46 -8.57
N ARG A 38 16.86 -6.43 -7.34
CA ARG A 38 16.43 -5.48 -6.28
C ARG A 38 16.44 -4.02 -6.72
N THR A 39 17.29 -3.66 -7.69
CA THR A 39 17.30 -2.31 -8.29
C THR A 39 15.99 -1.94 -8.99
N SER A 40 15.21 -2.92 -9.43
CA SER A 40 13.85 -2.73 -9.95
C SER A 40 12.89 -2.23 -8.86
N GLY A 41 13.11 -2.57 -7.59
CA GLY A 41 12.29 -2.10 -6.49
C GLY A 41 12.38 -0.61 -6.19
N HIS A 42 13.42 0.08 -6.69
CA HIS A 42 13.51 1.56 -6.65
C HIS A 42 12.39 2.24 -7.45
N GLN A 43 11.71 1.47 -8.30
CA GLN A 43 10.54 1.86 -9.07
C GLN A 43 9.24 1.50 -8.34
N SER A 44 9.26 1.43 -7.00
CA SER A 44 8.07 1.16 -6.21
C SER A 44 7.97 2.09 -5.01
N LEU A 45 6.75 2.22 -4.48
CA LEU A 45 6.48 2.86 -3.21
C LEU A 45 5.43 2.03 -2.46
N GLN A 46 5.75 1.64 -1.24
CA GLN A 46 4.79 1.07 -0.30
C GLN A 46 4.25 2.16 0.61
N VAL A 47 2.93 2.28 0.71
CA VAL A 47 2.24 3.26 1.56
C VAL A 47 1.36 2.55 2.58
N ARG A 48 1.57 2.80 3.87
CA ARG A 48 0.70 2.35 4.95
C ARG A 48 -0.06 3.53 5.53
N VAL A 49 -1.38 3.39 5.64
CA VAL A 49 -2.24 4.43 6.24
C VAL A 49 -2.67 3.99 7.63
N LEU A 50 -2.47 4.87 8.60
CA LEU A 50 -2.79 4.67 10.02
C LEU A 50 -3.70 5.80 10.51
N ASP A 51 -4.40 5.59 11.63
CA ASP A 51 -5.02 6.71 12.35
C ASP A 51 -3.98 7.60 13.05
N ALA A 52 -4.44 8.67 13.70
CA ALA A 52 -3.57 9.65 14.35
C ALA A 52 -2.72 9.02 15.48
N GLU A 53 -3.24 7.96 16.10
CA GLU A 53 -2.62 7.17 17.16
C GLU A 53 -1.67 6.08 16.62
N GLY A 54 -1.65 5.86 15.30
CA GLY A 54 -0.77 4.89 14.65
C GLY A 54 -1.37 3.49 14.50
N HIS A 55 -2.68 3.31 14.67
CA HIS A 55 -3.35 2.04 14.47
C HIS A 55 -3.89 1.87 13.04
N ALA A 56 -3.93 0.63 12.56
CA ALA A 56 -4.45 0.26 11.24
C ALA A 56 -6.00 0.15 11.23
N THR A 57 -6.67 1.25 11.52
CA THR A 57 -8.14 1.32 11.68
C THR A 57 -8.83 2.01 10.50
N ARG A 58 -8.14 2.12 9.36
CA ARG A 58 -8.56 2.92 8.19
C ARG A 58 -8.87 2.10 6.93
N PRO A 59 -9.58 0.95 7.00
CA PRO A 59 -9.95 0.19 5.81
C PRO A 59 -10.87 1.02 4.90
N GLY A 60 -10.74 0.83 3.59
CA GLY A 60 -11.50 1.58 2.58
C GLY A 60 -10.96 2.99 2.29
N THR A 61 -9.88 3.41 2.94
CA THR A 61 -9.18 4.65 2.60
C THR A 61 -8.63 4.58 1.18
N GLU A 62 -8.88 5.62 0.40
CA GLU A 62 -8.36 5.74 -0.97
C GLU A 62 -7.02 6.46 -0.96
N VAL A 63 -6.00 5.82 -1.53
CA VAL A 63 -4.68 6.41 -1.72
C VAL A 63 -4.43 6.59 -3.20
N ARG A 64 -4.10 7.81 -3.60
CA ARG A 64 -3.75 8.19 -4.97
C ARG A 64 -2.33 8.72 -5.01
N VAL A 65 -1.59 8.32 -6.04
CA VAL A 65 -0.22 8.75 -6.27
C VAL A 65 -0.17 9.53 -7.58
N TYR A 66 0.45 10.70 -7.56
CA TYR A 66 0.55 11.61 -8.69
C TYR A 66 2.01 11.92 -9.03
N THR A 67 2.28 12.32 -10.28
CA THR A 67 3.56 12.94 -10.62
C THR A 67 3.71 14.23 -9.81
N ALA A 68 4.81 14.38 -9.07
CA ALA A 68 4.99 15.50 -8.15
C ALA A 68 4.75 16.87 -8.79
N GLY A 69 3.96 17.71 -8.11
CA GLY A 69 3.62 19.06 -8.54
C GLY A 69 2.61 19.13 -9.70
N THR A 70 1.94 18.02 -10.03
CA THR A 70 0.96 17.96 -11.13
C THR A 70 -0.27 17.13 -10.76
N ASP A 71 -1.35 17.27 -11.53
CA ASP A 71 -2.56 16.44 -11.38
C ASP A 71 -2.49 15.11 -12.16
N GLN A 72 -1.32 14.73 -12.68
CA GLN A 72 -1.16 13.49 -13.43
C GLN A 72 -1.19 12.28 -12.47
N LEU A 73 -2.31 11.56 -12.45
CA LEU A 73 -2.47 10.34 -11.67
C LEU A 73 -1.58 9.20 -12.20
N LEU A 74 -0.75 8.63 -11.33
CA LEU A 74 0.08 7.46 -11.59
C LEU A 74 -0.59 6.17 -11.13
N GLY A 75 -1.36 6.22 -10.05
CA GLY A 75 -2.06 5.05 -9.53
C GLY A 75 -3.04 5.37 -8.41
N MET A 76 -3.98 4.45 -8.20
CA MET A 76 -4.93 4.48 -7.10
C MET A 76 -5.07 3.09 -6.49
N ARG A 77 -5.19 3.04 -5.16
CA ARG A 77 -5.44 1.84 -4.36
C ARG A 77 -6.39 2.16 -3.22
N LEU A 78 -7.09 1.15 -2.72
CA LEU A 78 -7.87 1.21 -1.49
C LEU A 78 -7.19 0.37 -0.42
N VAL A 79 -7.15 0.86 0.82
CA VAL A 79 -6.81 0.04 1.98
C VAL A 79 -7.83 -1.08 2.07
N ASP A 80 -7.33 -2.32 2.19
CA ASP A 80 -8.17 -3.51 2.14
C ASP A 80 -9.31 -3.46 3.18
N THR A 81 -10.48 -3.93 2.76
CA THR A 81 -11.70 -4.01 3.58
C THR A 81 -12.10 -5.45 3.87
N GLY A 82 -11.35 -6.43 3.37
CA GLY A 82 -11.60 -7.87 3.50
C GLY A 82 -11.06 -8.62 2.28
N SER A 83 -10.17 -9.60 2.49
CA SER A 83 -9.29 -10.13 1.43
C SER A 83 -9.65 -11.54 0.96
N SER A 84 -10.57 -12.26 1.62
CA SER A 84 -11.18 -13.52 1.15
C SER A 84 -12.20 -14.03 2.18
N TYR A 85 -12.75 -15.22 1.95
CA TYR A 85 -13.49 -15.99 2.95
C TYR A 85 -12.60 -16.29 4.17
N ASP A 86 -13.07 -15.92 5.37
CA ASP A 86 -12.35 -16.05 6.65
C ASP A 86 -10.93 -15.44 6.67
N ALA A 87 -10.67 -14.42 5.83
CA ALA A 87 -9.36 -13.77 5.74
C ALA A 87 -9.44 -12.24 5.72
N GLN A 88 -8.46 -11.61 6.36
CA GLN A 88 -8.24 -10.16 6.36
C GLN A 88 -6.74 -9.88 6.29
N SER A 89 -6.37 -8.81 5.59
CA SER A 89 -5.00 -8.37 5.39
C SER A 89 -4.85 -6.91 5.83
N ASP A 90 -3.80 -6.62 6.60
CA ASP A 90 -3.32 -5.26 6.88
C ASP A 90 -1.98 -5.07 6.18
N LEU A 91 -2.01 -5.10 4.84
CA LEU A 91 -0.82 -4.94 4.00
C LEU A 91 -0.66 -3.50 3.54
N PRO A 92 0.58 -2.97 3.48
CA PRO A 92 0.84 -1.70 2.80
C PRO A 92 0.38 -1.74 1.34
N LEU A 93 -0.02 -0.58 0.84
CA LEU A 93 -0.41 -0.39 -0.55
C LEU A 93 0.84 -0.26 -1.41
N HIS A 94 1.03 -1.20 -2.34
CA HIS A 94 2.14 -1.16 -3.28
C HIS A 94 1.78 -0.42 -4.57
N PHE A 95 2.64 0.52 -4.96
CA PHE A 95 2.56 1.27 -6.22
C PHE A 95 3.84 1.06 -7.04
N GLY A 96 3.71 0.53 -8.25
CA GLY A 96 4.79 0.55 -9.24
C GLY A 96 4.85 1.91 -9.95
N LEU A 97 6.06 2.45 -10.10
CA LEU A 97 6.35 3.81 -10.57
C LEU A 97 7.41 3.76 -11.68
N ARG A 98 7.10 4.29 -12.86
CA ARG A 98 7.90 4.09 -14.09
C ARG A 98 9.40 4.44 -13.99
N ASN A 99 9.80 5.34 -13.11
CA ASN A 99 11.18 5.85 -13.06
C ASN A 99 11.66 6.27 -11.66
N GLY A 100 10.93 5.96 -10.58
CA GLY A 100 11.29 6.37 -9.23
C GLY A 100 11.37 7.90 -9.03
N ASN A 101 10.77 8.68 -9.93
CA ASN A 101 10.66 10.13 -9.77
C ASN A 101 9.86 10.47 -8.50
N PRO A 102 10.04 11.68 -7.94
CA PRO A 102 9.21 12.15 -6.85
C PRO A 102 7.72 12.12 -7.20
N VAL A 103 6.90 11.81 -6.19
CA VAL A 103 5.44 11.71 -6.30
C VAL A 103 4.75 12.50 -5.20
N ASP A 104 3.50 12.90 -5.47
CA ASP A 104 2.60 13.40 -4.44
C ASP A 104 1.61 12.29 -4.07
N VAL A 105 1.36 12.11 -2.77
CA VAL A 105 0.49 11.06 -2.25
C VAL A 105 -0.71 11.71 -1.58
N ALA A 106 -1.90 11.50 -2.13
CA ALA A 106 -3.16 11.94 -1.56
C ALA A 106 -3.86 10.78 -0.85
N VAL A 107 -4.28 11.00 0.39
CA VAL A 107 -4.99 10.04 1.23
C VAL A 107 -6.39 10.58 1.48
N THR A 108 -7.41 9.83 1.06
CA THR A 108 -8.81 10.20 1.21
C THR A 108 -9.56 9.22 2.08
N VAL A 109 -10.01 9.69 3.24
CA VAL A 109 -10.89 8.94 4.16
C VAL A 109 -12.34 9.39 3.98
N VAL A 110 -13.28 8.47 4.20
CA VAL A 110 -14.71 8.77 4.24
C VAL A 110 -15.19 8.70 5.69
N GLY A 111 -15.70 9.81 6.21
CA GLY A 111 -16.16 9.93 7.59
C GLY A 111 -17.25 10.98 7.74
N GLY A 112 -18.30 10.69 8.52
CA GLY A 112 -19.42 11.62 8.73
C GLY A 112 -20.18 11.97 7.44
N GLY A 113 -20.24 11.06 6.47
CA GLY A 113 -20.89 11.27 5.17
C GLY A 113 -20.10 12.18 4.20
N ARG A 114 -18.84 12.50 4.52
CA ARG A 114 -17.99 13.38 3.71
C ARG A 114 -16.67 12.69 3.36
N ARG A 115 -16.05 13.14 2.26
CA ARG A 115 -14.67 12.80 1.91
C ARG A 115 -13.74 13.85 2.50
N HIS A 116 -12.68 13.40 3.14
CA HIS A 116 -11.61 14.25 3.64
C HIS A 116 -10.29 13.80 3.03
N THR A 117 -9.55 14.72 2.44
CA THR A 117 -8.33 14.41 1.69
C THR A 117 -7.16 15.21 2.22
N GLY A 118 -6.11 14.51 2.63
CA GLY A 118 -4.80 15.07 2.94
C GLY A 118 -3.79 14.69 1.87
N MET A 119 -2.75 15.48 1.68
CA MET A 119 -1.71 15.22 0.68
C MET A 119 -0.33 15.48 1.24
N VAL A 120 0.62 14.59 0.95
CA VAL A 120 2.06 14.81 1.15
C VAL A 120 2.70 14.93 -0.22
N ALA A 121 3.45 16.02 -0.42
CA ALA A 121 4.07 16.32 -1.70
C ALA A 121 5.54 15.91 -1.74
N ASN A 122 6.07 15.72 -2.95
CA ASN A 122 7.49 15.56 -3.25
C ASN A 122 8.16 14.39 -2.50
N ILE A 123 7.44 13.27 -2.35
CA ILE A 123 7.97 12.02 -1.80
C ILE A 123 8.91 11.39 -2.81
N SER A 124 10.16 11.16 -2.42
CA SER A 124 11.12 10.41 -3.24
C SER A 124 11.04 8.90 -2.92
N PRO A 125 10.60 8.04 -3.86
CA PRO A 125 10.43 6.60 -3.59
C PRO A 125 11.71 5.90 -3.12
N VAL A 126 12.87 6.32 -3.62
CA VAL A 126 14.18 5.73 -3.24
C VAL A 126 14.52 5.93 -1.76
N MET A 127 13.98 6.97 -1.12
CA MET A 127 14.16 7.17 0.33
C MET A 127 13.47 6.09 1.17
N PHE A 128 12.53 5.37 0.55
CA PHE A 128 11.76 4.29 1.17
C PHE A 128 12.16 2.90 0.66
N SER A 129 13.25 2.75 -0.10
CA SER A 129 13.77 1.41 -0.44
C SER A 129 14.14 0.63 0.83
N GLY A 130 13.60 -0.59 0.99
CA GLY A 130 13.75 -1.35 2.23
C GLY A 130 12.82 -0.92 3.38
N SER A 131 11.86 -0.02 3.14
CA SER A 131 10.95 0.47 4.18
C SER A 131 9.59 0.88 3.61
N ILE A 132 8.69 1.36 4.47
CA ILE A 132 7.31 1.71 4.12
C ILE A 132 7.06 3.17 4.48
N LEU A 133 6.46 3.94 3.57
CA LEU A 133 5.93 5.26 3.88
C LEU A 133 4.68 5.09 4.74
N SER A 134 4.81 5.33 6.05
CA SER A 134 3.66 5.37 6.96
C SER A 134 3.08 6.79 6.99
N LEU A 135 1.78 6.89 6.77
CA LEU A 135 1.02 8.14 6.83
C LEU A 135 -0.09 8.02 7.88
N ARG A 136 -0.05 8.88 8.90
CA ARG A 136 -1.09 9.01 9.92
C ARG A 136 -2.10 10.07 9.50
N ILE A 137 -3.37 9.71 9.55
CA ILE A 137 -4.48 10.60 9.18
C ILE A 137 -5.52 10.71 10.30
N ASP A 138 -5.85 11.95 10.65
CA ASP A 138 -6.89 12.24 11.64
C ASP A 138 -8.31 12.04 11.07
N GLU A 139 -9.32 12.16 11.93
CA GLU A 139 -10.73 12.02 11.54
C GLU A 139 -11.24 13.11 10.57
N PHE A 140 -10.49 14.20 10.42
CA PHE A 140 -10.76 15.31 9.51
C PHE A 140 -9.95 15.20 8.21
N GLY A 141 -9.28 14.08 7.98
CA GLY A 141 -8.48 13.81 6.79
C GLY A 141 -7.17 14.60 6.71
N ARG A 142 -6.67 15.14 7.82
CA ARG A 142 -5.38 15.83 7.88
C ARG A 142 -4.28 14.81 8.16
N ILE A 143 -3.18 14.95 7.43
CA ILE A 143 -1.98 14.16 7.69
C ILE A 143 -1.23 14.81 8.86
N VAL A 144 -0.83 14.01 9.85
CA VAL A 144 -0.31 14.49 11.15
C VAL A 144 1.16 14.11 11.40
N ASP A 145 1.90 13.79 10.34
CA ASP A 145 3.32 13.42 10.35
C ASP A 145 4.28 14.58 10.03
#